data_AF-A0A0D1YS59-F1
#
_entry.id   AF-A0A0D1YS59-F1
#
_cell.length_a   1.000
_cell.length_b   1.000
_cell.length_c   1.000
_cell.angle_alpha   90.00
_cell.angle_beta   90.00
_cell.angle_gamma   90.00
#
_symmetry.space_group_name_H-M   'P 1'
#
loop_
_entity.id
_entity.type
_entity.pdbx_description
1 polymer ?
#
loop_
_entity_poly.entity_id
_entity_poly.type
_entity_poly.pdbx_seq_one_letter_code
_entity_poly.pdbx_strand_id
1 'polypeptide(L)'
;MPSPSSHPTHLHPSELGTKEYWDKYYQNDLDNADVDDEDDIEDEDQPDPSELESWFDDVGAPAKTLEFLTSETFPLSPNYSSDGAGRPSRSHQPTVLDLGTGNGSALFALRLEGGYTGRMVGVDYSRQSVELARKLARQYISSSGSDGDEDPNADSSTNSRTGGTGEGVISFEILDLIHDTPSEQEWWPEGGFDLVLDKGTFDAISLSSATVTNPATNSERRICEMYPAKVLEMVRPGGFLLVTSCNWTEDEVVSWFTNADSRRTTTGNFEVYDRIRYPVFEFGGQKGQGVASVCFRKTASESQ
;
A
#
# COMPACT_ATOMS: atom_id res chain seq x y z
N MET A 1 -23.42 6.90 -29.78
CA MET A 1 -22.75 5.71 -29.24
C MET A 1 -21.38 6.17 -28.80
N PRO A 2 -21.07 6.26 -27.49
CA PRO A 2 -19.67 6.40 -27.10
C PRO A 2 -18.92 5.16 -27.62
N SER A 3 -17.75 5.37 -28.21
CA SER A 3 -16.85 4.32 -28.66
C SER A 3 -16.59 3.33 -27.52
N PRO A 4 -16.44 2.01 -27.78
CA PRO A 4 -15.95 1.09 -26.76
C PRO A 4 -14.64 1.68 -26.23
N SER A 5 -14.59 1.98 -24.93
CA SER A 5 -13.41 2.59 -24.31
C SER A 5 -12.21 1.72 -24.63
N SER A 6 -11.34 2.21 -25.51
CA SER A 6 -10.06 1.57 -25.76
C SER A 6 -9.32 1.53 -24.44
N HIS A 7 -8.78 0.36 -24.08
CA HIS A 7 -7.92 0.20 -22.93
C HIS A 7 -6.85 1.34 -22.90
N PRO A 8 -6.51 1.89 -21.72
CA PRO A 8 -5.51 2.95 -21.61
C PRO A 8 -4.21 2.60 -22.35
N THR A 9 -3.63 3.59 -23.02
CA THR A 9 -2.35 3.42 -23.74
C THR A 9 -1.21 3.42 -22.74
N HIS A 10 -0.23 2.53 -22.89
CA HIS A 10 0.92 2.46 -22.00
C HIS A 10 1.67 3.78 -21.88
N LEU A 11 2.10 4.10 -20.66
CA LEU A 11 3.01 5.22 -20.42
C LEU A 11 4.37 4.96 -21.08
N HIS A 12 5.02 6.06 -21.44
CA HIS A 12 6.42 6.05 -21.85
C HIS A 12 7.31 5.70 -20.66
N PRO A 13 8.29 4.78 -20.83
CA PRO A 13 9.18 4.44 -19.74
C PRO A 13 10.01 5.62 -19.23
N SER A 14 10.36 5.60 -17.95
CA SER A 14 11.23 6.59 -17.30
C SER A 14 12.09 5.96 -16.21
N GLU A 15 13.03 6.73 -15.65
CA GLU A 15 13.88 6.28 -14.53
C GLU A 15 13.04 5.90 -13.29
N LEU A 16 11.90 6.56 -13.06
CA LEU A 16 10.97 6.24 -11.97
C LEU A 16 10.36 4.83 -12.08
N GLY A 17 10.47 4.18 -13.25
CA GLY A 17 10.04 2.80 -13.45
C GLY A 17 11.15 1.76 -13.29
N THR A 18 12.32 2.16 -12.77
CA THR A 18 13.49 1.31 -12.58
C THR A 18 13.74 1.04 -11.11
N LYS A 19 14.22 -0.17 -10.79
CA LYS A 19 14.61 -0.53 -9.42
C LYS A 19 15.78 0.32 -8.96
N GLU A 20 16.71 0.59 -9.86
CA GLU A 20 17.94 1.34 -9.60
C GLU A 20 17.66 2.76 -9.12
N TYR A 21 16.63 3.43 -9.66
CA TYR A 21 16.21 4.74 -9.18
C TYR A 21 15.75 4.67 -7.72
N TRP A 22 14.86 3.74 -7.39
CA TRP A 22 14.30 3.61 -6.05
C TRP A 22 15.33 3.13 -5.01
N ASP A 23 16.19 2.19 -5.39
CA ASP A 23 17.32 1.78 -4.54
C ASP A 23 18.20 2.97 -4.18
N LYS A 24 18.51 3.84 -5.14
CA LYS A 24 19.30 5.07 -4.89
C LYS A 24 18.52 6.08 -4.06
N TYR A 25 17.23 6.26 -4.32
CA TYR A 25 16.36 7.16 -3.57
C TYR A 25 16.40 6.81 -2.08
N TYR A 26 16.05 5.57 -1.74
CA TYR A 26 16.01 5.13 -0.34
C TYR A 26 17.39 4.93 0.29
N GLN A 27 18.44 4.69 -0.50
CA GLN A 27 19.81 4.73 0.03
C GLN A 27 20.17 6.12 0.53
N ASN A 28 19.80 7.19 -0.18
CA ASN A 28 20.07 8.54 0.29
C ASN A 28 19.35 8.83 1.61
N ASP A 29 18.10 8.37 1.76
CA ASP A 29 17.33 8.53 3.00
C ASP A 29 17.97 7.77 4.17
N LEU A 30 18.44 6.54 3.93
CA LEU A 30 19.19 5.77 4.91
C LEU A 30 20.49 6.47 5.32
N ASP A 31 21.27 6.93 4.33
CA ASP A 31 22.54 7.61 4.57
C ASP A 31 22.32 8.90 5.39
N ASN A 32 21.25 9.66 5.11
CA ASN A 32 20.91 10.86 5.89
C ASN A 32 20.47 10.49 7.32
N ALA A 33 19.64 9.45 7.47
CA ALA A 33 19.16 9.01 8.77
C ALA A 33 20.28 8.43 9.65
N ASP A 34 21.37 7.90 9.07
CA ASP A 34 22.53 7.40 9.82
C ASP A 34 23.48 8.54 10.26
N VAL A 35 23.52 9.65 9.52
CA VAL A 35 24.29 10.85 9.93
C VAL A 35 23.69 11.49 11.19
N ASP A 36 22.37 11.44 11.35
CA ASP A 36 21.69 11.96 12.54
C ASP A 36 21.88 11.06 13.80
N ASP A 37 22.25 9.79 13.63
CA ASP A 37 22.51 8.85 14.73
C ASP A 37 23.98 8.92 15.25
N GLU A 38 24.92 9.53 14.51
CA GLU A 38 26.36 9.55 14.87
C GLU A 38 26.79 10.76 15.73
N ASP A 39 25.98 11.81 15.82
CA ASP A 39 26.21 12.95 16.73
C ASP A 39 25.20 12.89 17.90
N ASP A 40 25.67 12.98 19.15
CA ASP A 40 24.88 13.02 20.40
C ASP A 40 23.84 14.19 20.40
N ILE A 41 22.73 14.05 19.67
CA ILE A 41 21.58 14.96 19.73
C ILE A 41 20.50 14.27 20.59
N GLU A 42 20.70 14.29 21.90
CA GLU A 42 19.72 13.77 22.88
C GLU A 42 18.42 14.61 22.96
N ASP A 43 18.23 15.64 22.12
CA ASP A 43 17.16 16.64 22.29
C ASP A 43 16.52 17.19 20.98
N GLU A 44 16.67 16.55 19.81
CA GLU A 44 15.80 16.91 18.66
C GLU A 44 14.54 16.03 18.67
N ASP A 45 13.37 16.69 18.80
CA ASP A 45 12.06 16.05 18.70
C ASP A 45 12.03 15.22 17.40
N GLN A 46 11.92 13.89 17.53
CA GLN A 46 11.81 13.02 16.36
C GLN A 46 10.61 13.49 15.52
N PRO A 47 10.77 13.62 14.18
CA PRO A 47 9.69 14.09 13.33
C PRO A 47 8.49 13.17 13.46
N ASP A 48 7.29 13.73 13.53
CA ASP A 48 6.06 12.95 13.62
C ASP A 48 5.99 12.00 12.40
N PRO A 49 5.52 10.74 12.54
CA PRO A 49 5.34 9.83 11.40
C PRO A 49 4.59 10.42 10.21
N SER A 50 3.70 11.40 10.47
CA SER A 50 2.96 12.15 9.44
C SER A 50 3.82 13.17 8.67
N GLU A 51 5.01 13.50 9.16
CA GLU A 51 6.01 14.37 8.52
C GLU A 51 7.01 13.59 7.65
N LEU A 52 6.94 12.25 7.65
CA LEU A 52 7.75 11.42 6.75
C LEU A 52 7.38 11.69 5.29
N GLU A 53 8.38 11.98 4.47
CA GLU A 53 8.18 12.33 3.06
C GLU A 53 7.43 11.22 2.29
N SER A 54 6.45 11.64 1.50
CA SER A 54 5.68 10.81 0.60
C SER A 54 5.68 11.41 -0.80
N TRP A 55 5.77 10.54 -1.81
CA TRP A 55 5.59 10.93 -3.22
C TRP A 55 4.31 11.77 -3.43
N PHE A 56 3.26 11.58 -2.63
CA PHE A 56 1.98 12.28 -2.80
C PHE A 56 1.74 13.46 -1.85
N ASP A 57 2.75 13.98 -1.17
CA ASP A 57 2.58 15.09 -0.21
C ASP A 57 2.10 16.38 -0.87
N ASP A 58 2.63 16.72 -2.05
CA ASP A 58 2.26 17.92 -2.80
C ASP A 58 0.76 17.99 -3.17
N VAL A 59 0.09 16.83 -3.17
CA VAL A 59 -1.34 16.70 -3.50
C VAL A 59 -2.21 16.32 -2.30
N GLY A 60 -1.61 16.16 -1.11
CA GLY A 60 -2.30 15.83 0.14
C GLY A 60 -2.96 14.46 0.15
N ALA A 61 -2.52 13.51 -0.69
CA ALA A 61 -3.14 12.19 -0.77
C ALA A 61 -3.00 11.34 0.50
N PRO A 62 -1.88 11.38 1.26
CA PRO A 62 -1.75 10.62 2.51
C PRO A 62 -2.85 10.96 3.51
N ALA A 63 -3.02 12.25 3.84
CA ALA A 63 -4.05 12.72 4.77
C ALA A 63 -5.47 12.37 4.29
N LYS A 64 -5.76 12.54 3.00
CA LYS A 64 -7.07 12.21 2.40
C LYS A 64 -7.35 10.71 2.41
N THR A 65 -6.32 9.88 2.24
CA THR A 65 -6.40 8.42 2.33
C THR A 65 -6.70 7.99 3.76
N LEU A 66 -6.00 8.55 4.74
CA LEU A 66 -6.28 8.29 6.15
C LEU A 66 -7.70 8.71 6.54
N GLU A 67 -8.15 9.90 6.11
CA GLU A 67 -9.52 10.40 6.32
C GLU A 67 -10.57 9.42 5.75
N PHE A 68 -10.36 8.92 4.53
CA PHE A 68 -11.26 7.94 3.91
C PHE A 68 -11.30 6.62 4.68
N LEU A 69 -10.14 6.06 5.02
CA LEU A 69 -10.01 4.77 5.71
C LEU A 69 -10.49 4.85 7.17
N THR A 70 -10.48 6.03 7.79
CA THR A 70 -10.99 6.28 9.15
C THR A 70 -12.44 6.81 9.17
N SER A 71 -13.11 6.89 8.03
CA SER A 71 -14.49 7.39 7.93
C SER A 71 -15.53 6.44 8.53
N GLU A 72 -16.64 6.99 9.03
CA GLU A 72 -17.76 6.20 9.57
C GLU A 72 -18.46 5.34 8.50
N THR A 73 -18.20 5.62 7.21
CA THR A 73 -18.81 4.96 6.06
C THR A 73 -17.99 3.81 5.47
N PHE A 74 -16.67 3.76 5.73
CA PHE A 74 -15.81 2.72 5.17
C PHE A 74 -15.88 1.43 6.00
N PRO A 75 -16.25 0.26 5.43
CA PRO A 75 -16.57 -0.94 6.20
C PRO A 75 -15.44 -1.50 7.06
N LEU A 76 -14.18 -1.27 6.69
CA LEU A 76 -13.03 -1.71 7.49
C LEU A 76 -12.55 -0.66 8.50
N SER A 77 -13.12 0.55 8.47
CA SER A 77 -12.72 1.64 9.35
C SER A 77 -12.90 1.30 10.82
N PRO A 78 -11.94 1.62 11.71
CA PRO A 78 -12.14 1.57 13.16
C PRO A 78 -13.35 2.37 13.65
N ASN A 79 -13.73 3.44 12.94
CA ASN A 79 -14.88 4.30 13.25
C ASN A 79 -16.18 3.86 12.56
N TYR A 80 -16.16 2.76 11.80
CA TYR A 80 -17.34 2.29 11.06
C TYR A 80 -18.55 2.11 11.98
N SER A 81 -19.59 2.89 11.73
CA SER A 81 -20.84 2.85 12.48
C SER A 81 -21.95 2.37 11.55
N SER A 82 -22.32 1.09 11.67
CA SER A 82 -23.48 0.58 10.94
C SER A 82 -24.75 1.11 11.58
N ASP A 83 -25.26 2.23 11.07
CA ASP A 83 -26.55 2.80 11.46
C ASP A 83 -27.66 1.73 11.42
N GLY A 84 -28.00 1.15 12.59
CA GLY A 84 -29.23 0.38 12.80
C GLY A 84 -29.13 -1.16 12.85
N ALA A 85 -27.96 -1.77 12.63
CA ALA A 85 -27.76 -3.20 12.92
C ALA A 85 -26.60 -3.31 13.91
N GLY A 86 -26.87 -3.86 15.10
CA GLY A 86 -25.93 -3.88 16.23
C GLY A 86 -24.50 -4.18 15.79
N ARG A 87 -23.55 -3.38 16.30
CA ARG A 87 -22.11 -3.49 16.10
C ARG A 87 -21.74 -4.97 15.96
N PRO A 88 -21.39 -5.49 14.77
CA PRO A 88 -20.86 -6.85 14.70
C PRO A 88 -19.69 -6.89 15.67
N SER A 89 -19.71 -7.84 16.60
CA SER A 89 -18.59 -8.08 17.50
C SER A 89 -17.36 -8.24 16.63
N ARG A 90 -16.52 -7.20 16.51
CA ARG A 90 -15.29 -7.23 15.70
C ARG A 90 -14.29 -8.11 16.44
N SER A 91 -14.50 -9.43 16.38
CA SER A 91 -13.51 -10.40 16.81
C SER A 91 -12.30 -10.42 15.87
N HIS A 92 -12.44 -9.87 14.65
CA HIS A 92 -11.39 -9.80 13.64
C HIS A 92 -11.06 -8.34 13.30
N GLN A 93 -9.81 -7.97 13.51
CA GLN A 93 -9.25 -6.69 13.06
C GLN A 93 -8.73 -6.86 11.63
N PRO A 94 -8.95 -5.87 10.73
CA PRO A 94 -8.60 -6.03 9.32
C PRO A 94 -7.09 -6.21 9.13
N THR A 95 -6.70 -7.16 8.28
CA THR A 95 -5.31 -7.28 7.83
C THR A 95 -5.04 -6.31 6.69
N VAL A 96 -3.93 -5.59 6.76
CA VAL A 96 -3.53 -4.58 5.78
C VAL A 96 -2.24 -4.98 5.06
N LEU A 97 -2.20 -4.80 3.75
CA LEU A 97 -0.99 -4.90 2.93
C LEU A 97 -0.74 -3.56 2.24
N ASP A 98 0.47 -3.05 2.32
CA ASP A 98 0.91 -1.84 1.61
C ASP A 98 1.93 -2.21 0.52
N LEU A 99 1.58 -1.96 -0.74
CA LEU A 99 2.36 -2.32 -1.91
C LEU A 99 3.29 -1.17 -2.30
N GLY A 100 4.60 -1.45 -2.41
CA GLY A 100 5.62 -0.41 -2.58
C GLY A 100 5.62 0.54 -1.39
N THR A 101 5.80 -0.05 -0.21
CA THR A 101 5.60 0.62 1.08
C THR A 101 6.56 1.79 1.32
N GLY A 102 7.68 1.85 0.58
CA GLY A 102 8.67 2.91 0.72
C GLY A 102 9.22 2.98 2.14
N ASN A 103 9.05 4.12 2.80
CA ASN A 103 9.45 4.33 4.19
C ASN A 103 8.45 3.78 5.23
N GLY A 104 7.31 3.22 4.81
CA GLY A 104 6.30 2.62 5.71
C GLY A 104 5.32 3.61 6.34
N SER A 105 5.42 4.90 6.02
CA SER A 105 4.58 5.98 6.57
C SER A 105 3.08 5.69 6.54
N ALA A 106 2.56 5.10 5.46
CA ALA A 106 1.14 4.76 5.34
C ALA A 106 0.68 3.78 6.43
N LEU A 107 1.50 2.77 6.76
CA LEU A 107 1.18 1.82 7.81
C LEU A 107 1.32 2.43 9.21
N PHE A 108 2.30 3.32 9.41
CA PHE A 108 2.45 4.06 10.66
C PHE A 108 1.23 4.95 10.92
N ALA A 109 0.79 5.74 9.94
CA ALA A 109 -0.39 6.58 10.04
C ALA A 109 -1.65 5.75 10.37
N LEU A 110 -1.87 4.62 9.70
CA LEU A 110 -3.01 3.74 10.02
C LEU A 110 -2.96 3.18 11.44
N ARG A 111 -1.78 2.84 11.93
CA ARG A 111 -1.59 2.30 13.29
C ARG A 111 -1.76 3.38 14.34
N LEU A 112 -1.01 4.46 14.24
CA LEU A 112 -0.84 5.46 15.28
C LEU A 112 -2.01 6.45 15.32
N GLU A 113 -2.50 6.86 14.15
CA GLU A 113 -3.58 7.85 14.04
C GLU A 113 -4.92 7.19 13.65
N GLY A 114 -4.86 6.18 12.78
CA GLY A 114 -6.05 5.55 12.21
C GLY A 114 -6.76 4.56 13.12
N GLY A 115 -6.13 4.12 14.22
CA GLY A 115 -6.69 3.17 15.18
C GLY A 115 -6.78 1.73 14.66
N TYR A 116 -6.05 1.39 13.60
CA TYR A 116 -6.02 0.02 13.07
C TYR A 116 -5.08 -0.87 13.91
N THR A 117 -5.64 -1.89 14.55
CA THR A 117 -4.89 -2.80 15.45
C THR A 117 -4.62 -4.19 14.86
N GLY A 118 -5.10 -4.45 13.64
CA GLY A 118 -4.86 -5.71 12.92
C GLY A 118 -3.43 -5.85 12.42
N ARG A 119 -3.09 -7.04 11.92
CA ARG A 119 -1.79 -7.32 11.29
C ARG A 119 -1.60 -6.43 10.06
N MET A 120 -0.44 -5.81 9.93
CA MET A 120 -0.08 -5.00 8.77
C MET A 120 1.23 -5.49 8.17
N VAL A 121 1.32 -5.53 6.85
CA VAL A 121 2.53 -5.91 6.13
C VAL A 121 2.82 -4.84 5.08
N GLY A 122 4.01 -4.27 5.09
CA GLY A 122 4.52 -3.45 4.00
C GLY A 122 5.44 -4.28 3.12
N VAL A 123 5.32 -4.16 1.80
CA VAL A 123 6.22 -4.84 0.87
C VAL A 123 6.82 -3.87 -0.12
N ASP A 124 8.09 -4.07 -0.47
CA ASP A 124 8.76 -3.29 -1.51
C ASP A 124 9.72 -4.15 -2.33
N TYR A 125 9.99 -3.73 -3.56
CA TYR A 125 11.00 -4.37 -4.41
C TYR A 125 12.41 -3.93 -4.03
N SER A 126 12.56 -2.71 -3.49
CA SER A 126 13.81 -2.17 -3.00
C SER A 126 14.13 -2.70 -1.62
N ARG A 127 15.35 -3.25 -1.46
CA ARG A 127 15.84 -3.68 -0.15
C ARG A 127 16.04 -2.48 0.78
N GLN A 128 16.55 -1.38 0.23
CA GLN A 128 16.80 -0.13 0.95
C GLN A 128 15.51 0.44 1.52
N SER A 129 14.41 0.43 0.76
CA SER A 129 13.08 0.78 1.28
C SER A 129 12.69 -0.07 2.50
N VAL A 130 12.80 -1.40 2.39
CA VAL A 130 12.44 -2.30 3.49
C VAL A 130 13.35 -2.09 4.71
N GLU A 131 14.64 -1.82 4.51
CA GLU A 131 15.58 -1.50 5.59
C GLU A 131 15.22 -0.17 6.28
N LEU A 132 14.91 0.87 5.50
CA LEU A 132 14.45 2.17 6.00
C LEU A 132 13.15 2.03 6.80
N ALA A 133 12.13 1.39 6.23
CA ALA A 133 10.85 1.17 6.90
C ALA A 133 11.02 0.38 8.21
N ARG A 134 11.92 -0.61 8.25
CA ARG A 134 12.25 -1.35 9.49
C ARG A 134 12.97 -0.47 10.51
N LYS A 135 13.84 0.46 10.08
CA LYS A 135 14.50 1.44 10.96
C LYS A 135 13.47 2.37 11.60
N LEU A 136 12.63 3.00 10.78
CA LEU A 136 11.57 3.91 11.23
C LEU A 136 10.52 3.19 12.10
N ALA A 137 10.17 1.94 11.77
CA ALA A 137 9.24 1.17 12.60
C ALA A 137 9.77 0.93 14.03
N ARG A 138 11.08 0.71 14.20
CA ARG A 138 11.67 0.63 15.54
C ARG A 138 11.52 1.97 16.26
N GLN A 139 11.77 3.09 15.57
CA GLN A 139 11.65 4.42 16.18
C GLN A 139 10.21 4.75 16.59
N TYR A 140 9.21 4.49 15.75
CA TYR A 140 7.84 4.93 16.03
C TYR A 140 6.97 3.94 16.80
N ILE A 141 7.17 2.63 16.58
CA ILE A 141 6.30 1.59 17.15
C ILE A 141 6.86 1.01 18.46
N SER A 142 8.19 1.06 18.68
CA SER A 142 8.77 0.61 19.96
C SER A 142 8.70 1.68 21.05
N SER A 143 8.82 2.96 20.68
CA SER A 143 8.76 4.11 21.60
C SER A 143 7.37 4.39 22.17
N SER A 144 6.32 3.82 21.57
CA SER A 144 4.93 3.93 22.07
C SER A 144 4.57 2.85 23.12
N GLY A 145 5.53 1.98 23.50
CA GLY A 145 5.34 0.91 24.48
C GLY A 145 6.02 1.10 25.85
N SER A 146 6.83 2.15 26.04
CA SER A 146 7.64 2.38 27.25
C SER A 146 7.06 3.45 28.17
N ASP A 147 5.94 3.12 28.83
CA ASP A 147 5.46 3.82 30.03
C ASP A 147 5.45 2.89 31.26
N GLY A 148 6.33 1.88 31.28
CA GLY A 148 6.43 0.93 32.39
C GLY A 148 7.82 0.27 32.52
N ASP A 149 8.61 0.78 33.48
CA ASP A 149 9.75 0.14 34.15
C ASP A 149 10.70 -0.74 33.30
N GLU A 150 11.77 -0.14 32.76
CA GLU A 150 12.88 -0.89 32.18
C GLU A 150 13.78 -1.50 33.27
N ASP A 151 13.88 -2.84 33.27
CA ASP A 151 14.90 -3.61 34.01
C ASP A 151 16.22 -3.59 33.21
N PRO A 152 17.30 -2.98 33.72
CA PRO A 152 18.54 -2.73 32.97
C PRO A 152 19.42 -3.98 32.72
N ASN A 153 18.87 -5.19 32.86
CA ASN A 153 19.62 -6.46 32.75
C ASN A 153 19.11 -7.43 31.66
N ALA A 154 18.29 -6.98 30.71
CA ALA A 154 17.87 -7.84 29.59
C ALA A 154 18.98 -7.93 28.51
N ASP A 155 19.69 -9.06 28.49
CA ASP A 155 20.64 -9.50 27.46
C ASP A 155 20.04 -9.44 26.04
N SER A 156 20.76 -8.78 25.11
CA SER A 156 20.42 -8.57 23.69
C SER A 156 20.39 -9.84 22.80
N SER A 157 20.01 -10.98 23.36
CA SER A 157 20.02 -12.25 22.63
C SER A 157 18.85 -13.15 23.01
N THR A 158 17.61 -12.71 22.76
CA THR A 158 16.50 -13.67 22.65
C THR A 158 15.34 -13.12 21.83
N ASN A 159 15.01 -13.86 20.75
CA ASN A 159 13.71 -13.81 20.10
C ASN A 159 12.61 -13.96 21.16
N SER A 160 11.95 -12.84 21.49
CA SER A 160 10.83 -12.81 22.42
C SER A 160 9.61 -13.48 21.78
N ARG A 161 9.51 -14.79 22.01
CA ARG A 161 8.22 -15.49 22.05
C ARG A 161 7.49 -15.03 23.30
N THR A 162 6.78 -13.91 23.23
CA THR A 162 5.83 -13.50 24.27
C THR A 162 4.42 -13.81 23.79
N GLY A 163 3.84 -14.85 24.39
CA GLY A 163 2.43 -15.20 24.27
C GLY A 163 1.54 -14.24 25.05
N GLY A 164 1.45 -13.00 24.57
CA GLY A 164 0.43 -12.02 24.93
C GLY A 164 -0.61 -11.93 23.82
N THR A 165 -1.88 -11.77 24.17
CA THR A 165 -3.01 -11.71 23.25
C THR A 165 -2.96 -10.51 22.31
N GLY A 166 -2.34 -10.68 21.14
CA GLY A 166 -2.83 -10.20 19.84
C GLY A 166 -2.86 -8.70 19.55
N GLU A 167 -1.83 -7.92 19.94
CA GLU A 167 -1.58 -6.64 19.25
C GLU A 167 -0.98 -6.92 17.87
N GLY A 168 -1.60 -6.38 16.81
CA GLY A 168 -1.21 -6.68 15.43
C GLY A 168 0.21 -6.23 15.13
N VAL A 169 1.04 -7.13 14.61
CA VAL A 169 2.41 -6.82 14.19
C VAL A 169 2.39 -6.00 12.90
N ILE A 170 3.23 -4.96 12.81
CA ILE A 170 3.66 -4.36 11.53
C ILE A 170 4.97 -5.04 11.12
N SER A 171 5.02 -5.61 9.92
CA SER A 171 6.24 -6.20 9.36
C SER A 171 6.50 -5.66 7.96
N PHE A 172 7.77 -5.61 7.56
CA PHE A 172 8.17 -5.13 6.24
C PHE A 172 9.01 -6.19 5.54
N GLU A 173 8.70 -6.49 4.28
CA GLU A 173 9.27 -7.62 3.56
C GLU A 173 9.62 -7.26 2.12
N ILE A 174 10.67 -7.90 1.58
CA ILE A 174 11.05 -7.72 0.18
C ILE A 174 10.14 -8.59 -0.68
N LEU A 175 9.55 -8.02 -1.73
CA LEU A 175 8.71 -8.75 -2.68
C LEU A 175 8.83 -8.15 -4.09
N ASP A 176 9.20 -8.98 -5.06
CA ASP A 176 9.03 -8.66 -6.47
C ASP A 176 7.59 -8.99 -6.90
N LEU A 177 6.71 -7.99 -6.91
CA LEU A 177 5.27 -8.16 -7.21
C LEU A 177 4.99 -8.81 -8.57
N ILE A 178 5.93 -8.73 -9.51
CA ILE A 178 5.78 -9.29 -10.85
C ILE A 178 6.24 -10.74 -10.90
N HIS A 179 7.41 -11.03 -10.31
CA HIS A 179 8.07 -12.32 -10.46
C HIS A 179 7.81 -13.30 -9.31
N ASP A 180 7.55 -12.81 -8.10
CA ASP A 180 7.30 -13.65 -6.94
C ASP A 180 5.83 -14.11 -6.87
N THR A 181 5.61 -15.17 -6.09
CA THR A 181 4.28 -15.67 -5.74
C THR A 181 3.95 -15.23 -4.30
N PRO A 182 3.07 -14.22 -4.11
CA PRO A 182 2.76 -13.71 -2.77
C PRO A 182 2.17 -14.76 -1.83
N SER A 183 1.37 -15.68 -2.36
CA SER A 183 0.75 -16.75 -1.55
C SER A 183 1.71 -17.81 -1.03
N GLU A 184 2.96 -17.82 -1.50
CA GLU A 184 4.01 -18.72 -1.04
C GLU A 184 4.86 -18.10 0.08
N GLN A 185 4.62 -16.84 0.43
CA GLN A 185 5.39 -16.11 1.43
C GLN A 185 4.91 -16.44 2.86
N GLU A 186 5.83 -16.50 3.82
CA GLU A 186 5.50 -16.83 5.23
C GLU A 186 4.55 -15.81 5.87
N TRP A 187 4.59 -14.57 5.42
CA TRP A 187 3.76 -13.49 5.94
C TRP A 187 2.35 -13.46 5.35
N TRP A 188 2.05 -14.31 4.37
CA TRP A 188 0.77 -14.35 3.67
C TRP A 188 -0.37 -14.84 4.59
N PRO A 189 -1.47 -14.08 4.74
CA PRO A 189 -2.64 -14.54 5.46
C PRO A 189 -3.48 -15.52 4.63
N GLU A 190 -4.15 -16.46 5.30
CA GLU A 190 -5.11 -17.35 4.64
C GLU A 190 -6.16 -16.54 3.87
N GLY A 191 -6.29 -16.81 2.57
CA GLY A 191 -7.27 -16.18 1.69
C GLY A 191 -6.96 -14.74 1.24
N GLY A 192 -5.82 -14.15 1.64
CA GLY A 192 -5.42 -12.79 1.27
C GLY A 192 -5.80 -11.72 2.31
N PHE A 193 -5.52 -10.46 2.00
CA PHE A 193 -5.69 -9.32 2.91
C PHE A 193 -7.08 -8.70 2.85
N ASP A 194 -7.55 -8.15 3.99
CA ASP A 194 -8.81 -7.40 4.05
C ASP A 194 -8.69 -6.07 3.30
N LEU A 195 -7.55 -5.39 3.41
CA LEU A 195 -7.23 -4.12 2.76
C LEU A 195 -5.84 -4.20 2.10
N VAL A 196 -5.77 -3.81 0.83
CA VAL A 196 -4.52 -3.63 0.09
C VAL A 196 -4.41 -2.17 -0.35
N LEU A 197 -3.25 -1.56 -0.15
CA LEU A 197 -2.95 -0.18 -0.51
C LEU A 197 -1.91 -0.16 -1.61
N ASP A 198 -2.12 0.72 -2.58
CA ASP A 198 -1.15 1.10 -3.59
C ASP A 198 -1.10 2.63 -3.63
N LYS A 199 0.07 3.18 -3.31
CA LYS A 199 0.33 4.62 -3.34
C LYS A 199 1.50 4.91 -4.28
N GLY A 200 1.27 4.71 -5.59
CA GLY A 200 2.22 5.01 -6.66
C GLY A 200 3.00 3.79 -7.18
N THR A 201 2.71 2.59 -6.68
CA THR A 201 3.39 1.37 -7.11
C THR A 201 2.96 0.96 -8.50
N PHE A 202 1.67 1.04 -8.81
CA PHE A 202 1.19 0.84 -10.17
C PHE A 202 1.76 1.89 -11.14
N ASP A 203 1.97 3.13 -10.69
CA ASP A 203 2.59 4.18 -11.50
C ASP A 203 4.04 3.84 -11.85
N ALA A 204 4.86 3.51 -10.85
CA ALA A 204 6.24 3.09 -11.07
C ALA A 204 6.33 1.90 -12.02
N ILE A 205 5.51 0.86 -11.81
CA ILE A 205 5.46 -0.32 -12.69
C ILE A 205 5.01 0.06 -14.11
N SER A 206 4.07 1.00 -14.25
CA SER A 206 3.60 1.52 -15.55
C SER A 206 4.67 2.32 -16.29
N LEU A 207 5.61 2.93 -15.58
CA LEU A 207 6.77 3.63 -16.13
C LEU A 207 7.96 2.69 -16.43
N SER A 208 7.87 1.40 -16.12
CA SER A 208 8.94 0.44 -16.44
C SER A 208 8.88 0.00 -17.91
N SER A 209 10.03 -0.07 -18.58
CA SER A 209 10.13 -0.66 -19.92
C SER A 209 10.11 -2.19 -19.93
N ALA A 210 10.12 -2.84 -18.77
CA ALA A 210 10.23 -4.28 -18.66
C ALA A 210 9.03 -5.01 -19.30
N THR A 211 9.33 -6.18 -19.86
CA THR A 211 8.34 -7.06 -20.49
C THR A 211 8.42 -8.46 -19.90
N VAL A 212 7.30 -9.17 -19.97
CA VAL A 212 7.21 -10.60 -19.70
C VAL A 212 6.76 -11.34 -20.95
N THR A 213 7.41 -12.46 -21.25
CA THR A 213 7.03 -13.33 -22.35
C THR A 213 5.91 -14.26 -21.89
N ASN A 214 4.77 -14.22 -22.57
CA ASN A 214 3.72 -15.21 -22.34
C ASN A 214 4.17 -16.57 -22.92
N PRO A 215 4.39 -17.61 -22.11
CA PRO A 215 4.90 -18.89 -22.60
C PRO A 215 3.91 -19.61 -23.52
N ALA A 216 2.61 -19.31 -23.45
CA ALA A 216 1.60 -19.95 -24.29
C ALA A 216 1.51 -19.33 -25.69
N THR A 217 1.74 -18.02 -25.82
CA THR A 217 1.59 -17.29 -27.09
C THR A 217 2.92 -16.79 -27.66
N ASN A 218 4.01 -16.90 -26.89
CA ASN A 218 5.33 -16.33 -27.17
C ASN A 218 5.32 -14.82 -27.46
N SER A 219 4.30 -14.12 -26.96
CA SER A 219 4.15 -12.67 -27.10
C SER A 219 4.70 -11.95 -25.87
N GLU A 220 5.38 -10.83 -26.08
CA GLU A 220 5.80 -9.94 -25.00
C GLU A 220 4.66 -9.02 -24.57
N ARG A 221 4.53 -8.80 -23.26
CA ARG A 221 3.62 -7.83 -22.65
C ARG A 221 4.36 -6.97 -21.65
N ARG A 222 3.97 -5.71 -21.48
CA ARG A 222 4.53 -4.83 -20.44
C ARG A 222 4.16 -5.38 -19.07
N ILE A 223 5.06 -5.27 -18.09
CA ILE A 223 4.82 -5.81 -16.74
C ILE A 223 3.60 -5.19 -16.04
N CYS A 224 3.25 -3.93 -16.33
CA CYS A 224 2.05 -3.28 -15.80
C CYS A 224 0.76 -3.99 -16.20
N GLU A 225 0.75 -4.71 -17.33
CA GLU A 225 -0.41 -5.50 -17.77
C GLU A 225 -0.68 -6.73 -16.88
N MET A 226 0.29 -7.13 -16.06
CA MET A 226 0.15 -8.25 -15.13
C MET A 226 -0.25 -7.80 -13.72
N TYR A 227 -0.02 -6.52 -13.40
CA TYR A 227 -0.16 -6.00 -12.05
C TYR A 227 -1.58 -6.12 -11.48
N PRO A 228 -2.67 -5.72 -12.19
CA PRO A 228 -4.02 -5.84 -11.64
C PRO A 228 -4.41 -7.27 -11.25
N ALA A 229 -3.98 -8.27 -12.02
CA ALA A 229 -4.25 -9.67 -11.74
C ALA A 229 -3.50 -10.17 -10.50
N LYS A 230 -2.24 -9.76 -10.32
CA LYS A 230 -1.44 -10.06 -9.12
C LYS A 230 -2.06 -9.44 -7.87
N VAL A 231 -2.43 -8.16 -7.93
CA VAL A 231 -3.06 -7.48 -6.79
C VAL A 231 -4.44 -8.07 -6.46
N LEU A 232 -5.21 -8.48 -7.48
CA LEU A 232 -6.48 -9.18 -7.27
C LEU A 232 -6.30 -10.45 -6.43
N GLU A 233 -5.23 -11.21 -6.60
CA GLU A 233 -4.92 -12.40 -5.78
C GLU A 233 -4.58 -12.05 -4.33
N MET A 234 -4.07 -10.84 -4.07
CA MET A 234 -3.72 -10.33 -2.73
C MET A 234 -4.91 -9.87 -1.91
N VAL A 235 -6.00 -9.48 -2.56
CA VAL A 235 -7.22 -9.08 -1.88
C VAL A 235 -8.10 -10.31 -1.66
N ARG A 236 -8.58 -10.51 -0.43
CA ARG A 236 -9.55 -11.59 -0.16
C ARG A 236 -10.93 -11.28 -0.75
N PRO A 237 -11.78 -12.27 -1.03
CA PRO A 237 -13.16 -12.02 -1.44
C PRO A 237 -13.88 -11.10 -0.44
N GLY A 238 -14.50 -10.03 -0.93
CA GLY A 238 -15.15 -9.00 -0.12
C GLY A 238 -14.22 -7.93 0.45
N GLY A 239 -12.89 -8.10 0.36
CA GLY A 239 -11.88 -7.14 0.75
C GLY A 239 -11.72 -5.99 -0.25
N PHE A 240 -10.83 -5.06 0.07
CA PHE A 240 -10.68 -3.79 -0.63
C PHE A 240 -9.26 -3.55 -1.14
N LEU A 241 -9.17 -2.86 -2.27
CA LEU A 241 -7.94 -2.29 -2.82
C LEU A 241 -8.13 -0.77 -2.89
N LEU A 242 -7.18 0.02 -2.43
CA LEU A 242 -7.14 1.47 -2.65
C LEU A 242 -5.90 1.83 -3.48
N VAL A 243 -6.12 2.26 -4.71
CA VAL A 243 -5.04 2.71 -5.62
C VAL A 243 -5.02 4.21 -5.64
N THR A 244 -3.85 4.83 -5.43
CA THR A 244 -3.57 6.25 -5.62
C THR A 244 -2.53 6.42 -6.71
N SER A 245 -2.87 7.19 -7.74
CA SER A 245 -2.05 7.38 -8.94
C SER A 245 -1.96 8.85 -9.33
N CYS A 246 -0.78 9.29 -9.76
CA CYS A 246 -0.52 10.60 -10.36
C CYS A 246 -0.24 10.53 -11.86
N ASN A 247 -0.03 9.33 -12.42
CA ASN A 247 0.23 9.14 -13.86
C ASN A 247 -1.00 8.69 -14.65
N TRP A 248 -2.06 8.23 -13.98
CA TRP A 248 -3.30 7.81 -14.60
C TRP A 248 -4.47 8.64 -14.12
N THR A 249 -5.39 8.96 -15.03
CA THR A 249 -6.68 9.53 -14.65
C THR A 249 -7.53 8.50 -13.92
N GLU A 250 -8.55 8.97 -13.18
CA GLU A 250 -9.47 8.09 -12.47
C GLU A 250 -10.12 7.03 -13.39
N ASP A 251 -10.60 7.43 -14.57
CA ASP A 251 -11.21 6.52 -15.54
C ASP A 251 -10.21 5.48 -16.08
N GLU A 252 -8.94 5.86 -16.24
CA GLU A 252 -7.89 4.94 -16.66
C GLU A 252 -7.54 3.95 -15.55
N VAL A 253 -7.43 4.39 -14.29
CA VAL A 253 -7.25 3.50 -13.14
C VAL A 253 -8.42 2.51 -13.07
N VAL A 254 -9.66 2.98 -13.18
CA VAL A 254 -10.83 2.09 -13.24
C VAL A 254 -10.69 1.10 -14.38
N SER A 255 -10.35 1.55 -15.59
CA SER A 255 -10.19 0.65 -16.74
C SER A 255 -9.09 -0.39 -16.50
N TRP A 256 -7.95 -0.06 -15.90
CA TRP A 256 -6.89 -1.03 -15.64
C TRP A 256 -7.34 -2.16 -14.70
N PHE A 257 -8.06 -1.81 -13.64
CA PHE A 257 -8.42 -2.75 -12.57
C PHE A 257 -9.76 -3.47 -12.78
N THR A 258 -10.65 -2.95 -13.63
CA THR A 258 -11.96 -3.59 -13.90
C THR A 258 -12.09 -4.17 -15.30
N ASN A 259 -11.15 -3.94 -16.21
CA ASN A 259 -11.29 -4.45 -17.58
C ASN A 259 -11.18 -5.97 -17.63
N ALA A 260 -12.06 -6.51 -18.45
CA ALA A 260 -12.18 -7.88 -18.82
C ALA A 260 -10.85 -8.52 -19.31
N ASP A 261 -9.99 -7.84 -20.06
CA ASP A 261 -8.73 -8.47 -20.49
C ASP A 261 -7.67 -8.61 -19.38
N SER A 262 -7.89 -7.97 -18.23
CA SER A 262 -7.16 -8.22 -16.98
C SER A 262 -7.62 -9.54 -16.28
N ARG A 263 -8.71 -10.19 -16.75
CA ARG A 263 -9.36 -11.41 -16.18
C ARG A 263 -8.61 -12.74 -16.39
N ARG A 264 -7.30 -12.80 -16.14
CA ARG A 264 -6.59 -14.10 -16.21
C ARG A 264 -6.74 -14.97 -14.95
N THR A 265 -7.40 -14.47 -13.91
CA THR A 265 -7.61 -15.22 -12.67
C THR A 265 -9.07 -15.61 -12.50
N THR A 266 -9.33 -16.80 -11.96
CA THR A 266 -10.68 -17.28 -11.62
C THR A 266 -11.12 -16.84 -10.23
N THR A 267 -10.38 -15.93 -9.58
CA THR A 267 -10.50 -15.69 -8.13
C THR A 267 -11.47 -14.55 -7.76
N GLY A 268 -11.99 -13.80 -8.73
CA GLY A 268 -12.91 -12.70 -8.52
C GLY A 268 -12.78 -11.58 -9.55
N ASN A 269 -13.44 -10.45 -9.29
CA ASN A 269 -13.27 -9.21 -10.06
C ASN A 269 -13.20 -8.01 -9.10
N PHE A 270 -12.59 -6.92 -9.55
CA PHE A 270 -12.73 -5.64 -8.86
C PHE A 270 -13.92 -4.86 -9.40
N GLU A 271 -14.66 -4.27 -8.47
CA GLU A 271 -15.71 -3.29 -8.75
C GLU A 271 -15.37 -2.00 -8.00
N VAL A 272 -15.64 -0.85 -8.61
CA VAL A 272 -15.41 0.43 -7.95
C VAL A 272 -16.35 0.55 -6.75
N TYR A 273 -15.77 0.74 -5.58
CA TYR A 273 -16.48 0.96 -4.33
C TYR A 273 -16.69 2.45 -4.07
N ASP A 274 -15.60 3.24 -4.07
CA ASP A 274 -15.65 4.68 -3.85
C ASP A 274 -14.41 5.39 -4.42
N ARG A 275 -14.37 6.72 -4.33
CA ARG A 275 -13.29 7.59 -4.85
C ARG A 275 -12.98 8.69 -3.84
N ILE A 276 -11.70 9.00 -3.68
CA ILE A 276 -11.27 10.15 -2.89
C ILE A 276 -11.24 11.38 -3.79
N ARG A 277 -11.89 12.46 -3.34
CA ARG A 277 -11.98 13.70 -4.11
C ARG A 277 -10.83 14.65 -3.77
N TYR A 278 -10.14 15.10 -4.80
CA TYR A 278 -9.08 16.10 -4.72
C TYR A 278 -9.50 17.44 -5.33
N PRO A 279 -8.88 18.57 -4.92
CA PRO A 279 -9.07 19.85 -5.58
C PRO A 279 -8.82 19.74 -7.09
N VAL A 280 -9.71 20.33 -7.88
CA VAL A 280 -9.61 20.36 -9.35
C VAL A 280 -8.98 21.67 -9.76
N PHE A 281 -7.90 21.61 -10.53
CA PHE A 281 -7.29 22.79 -11.14
C PHE A 281 -7.94 23.05 -12.50
N GLU A 282 -8.29 24.30 -12.77
CA GLU A 282 -8.83 24.72 -14.07
C GLU A 282 -7.85 25.68 -14.75
N PHE A 283 -7.31 25.28 -15.90
CA PHE A 283 -6.43 26.13 -16.70
C PHE A 283 -6.90 26.11 -18.16
N GLY A 284 -7.17 27.29 -18.73
CA GLY A 284 -7.63 27.41 -20.13
C GLY A 284 -8.96 26.70 -20.44
N GLY A 285 -9.84 26.51 -19.43
CA GLY A 285 -11.11 25.79 -19.57
C GLY A 285 -11.00 24.26 -19.52
N GLN A 286 -9.78 23.73 -19.29
CA GLN A 286 -9.56 22.32 -19.00
C GLN A 286 -9.45 22.12 -17.49
N LYS A 287 -10.21 21.16 -16.97
CA LYS A 287 -10.20 20.75 -15.56
C LYS A 287 -9.34 19.49 -15.43
N GLY A 288 -8.39 19.51 -14.50
CA GLY A 288 -7.52 18.37 -14.20
C GLY A 288 -7.36 18.18 -12.70
N GLN A 289 -7.18 16.93 -12.28
CA GLN A 289 -6.71 16.57 -10.95
C GLN A 289 -5.30 15.98 -11.13
N GLY A 290 -4.35 16.41 -10.31
CA GLY A 290 -2.97 15.88 -10.36
C GLY A 290 -2.83 14.48 -9.77
N VAL A 291 -3.90 13.94 -9.18
CA VAL A 291 -3.94 12.64 -8.51
C VAL A 291 -5.36 12.06 -8.60
N ALA A 292 -5.44 10.74 -8.72
CA ALA A 292 -6.66 9.95 -8.64
C ALA A 292 -6.49 8.89 -7.55
N SER A 293 -7.47 8.76 -6.64
CA SER A 293 -7.53 7.61 -5.73
C SER A 293 -8.86 6.88 -5.84
N VAL A 294 -8.80 5.60 -6.20
CA VAL A 294 -9.96 4.74 -6.44
C VAL A 294 -9.94 3.56 -5.48
N CYS A 295 -11.00 3.40 -4.71
CA CYS A 295 -11.23 2.24 -3.88
C CYS A 295 -12.04 1.21 -4.65
N PHE A 296 -11.55 -0.01 -4.73
CA PHE A 296 -12.20 -1.16 -5.32
C PHE A 296 -12.58 -2.17 -4.25
N ARG A 297 -13.68 -2.88 -4.46
CA ARG A 297 -14.04 -4.07 -3.69
C ARG A 297 -13.86 -5.31 -4.56
N LYS A 298 -13.24 -6.36 -4.03
CA LYS A 298 -13.17 -7.65 -4.71
C LYS A 298 -14.48 -8.40 -4.54
N THR A 299 -15.13 -8.76 -5.63
CA THR A 299 -16.26 -9.68 -5.64
C THR A 299 -15.78 -11.13 -5.80
N ALA A 300 -16.46 -12.06 -5.13
CA ALA A 300 -16.19 -13.48 -5.32
C ALA A 300 -16.57 -13.90 -6.75
N SER A 301 -15.85 -14.87 -7.32
CA SER A 301 -16.30 -15.53 -8.54
C SER A 301 -17.64 -16.23 -8.26
N GLU A 302 -18.67 -15.94 -9.04
CA GLU A 302 -19.89 -16.74 -9.01
C GLU A 302 -19.53 -18.19 -9.36
N SER A 303 -19.79 -19.13 -8.44
CA SER A 303 -19.73 -20.55 -8.74
C SER A 303 -20.80 -20.83 -9.81
N GLN A 304 -20.38 -21.11 -11.05
CA GLN A 304 -21.28 -21.70 -12.05
C GLN A 304 -21.67 -23.12 -11.66
#